data_AF-A0A6I1HAN3-F1
#
_entry.id   AF-A0A6I1HAN3-F1
#
_cell.length_a   1.000
_cell.length_b   1.000
_cell.length_c   1.000
_cell.angle_alpha   90.00
_cell.angle_beta   90.00
_cell.angle_gamma   90.00
#
_symmetry.space_group_name_H-M   'P 1'
#
loop_
_entity.id
_entity.type
_entity.pdbx_description
1 polymer ?
#
loop_
_entity_poly.entity_id
_entity_poly.type
_entity_poly.pdbx_seq_one_letter_code
_entity_poly.pdbx_strand_id
1 'polypeptide(L)'
;MTPRRRRAKSQGTSRAGAQDGILPLCHQRGETMAWNEGYVSDIEYTNGFYSDLSPHHLNFSCILNGVEPVPLDQPYTYFELGFGRGLTLNVLAATNSNGQFYGNDFNPAHVAGARALAATAQLGNLTLLENSFEELAQGRVAGLPQFDFITLHGIYTWVSRENRQHIVDFIARYLKPGGIVSLSYNAMPGWSAALPLQRLLLEFAASFPGRSDLQIQAGAAYVEQLQNLQAGYITANPALAPRLNALADSDPHYSVHEYLNQDWEPLYHADVMRDVARAKLDFAGSSDLPFAFPELYLSADQQATIDLLPDAAMRETMKDYFLNTNFRKDVLVRGARRMGAVRQAGCLAGVHLAMLVPRAQMAFTFQTKAGTVTGNEQVYGAVCDALALRPHSLAELAALESLQGQSLQSLAEVAAMLVTGSQVVMYFRGEAQADSGGITAHRLNQAIAAQLRYGDDYRTLCCPLTGSGIETEFIDRLLFSLLTQDRGQPEFAHLQAQAADAMARCGRRLLKDGAACADDQAHQLLLDGAIDAFLRDKLPVLKQLRML
;
A
#
# COMPACT_ATOMS: atom_id res chain seq x y z
N MET A 1 -33.94 40.94 71.06
CA MET A 1 -35.12 40.48 71.82
C MET A 1 -35.71 39.24 71.14
N THR A 2 -36.38 38.36 71.88
CA THR A 2 -37.20 37.21 71.44
C THR A 2 -38.58 37.67 70.89
N PRO A 3 -39.50 36.82 70.35
CA PRO A 3 -39.63 35.35 70.37
C PRO A 3 -39.62 34.66 68.97
N ARG A 4 -39.52 33.33 68.77
CA ARG A 4 -39.62 32.07 69.58
C ARG A 4 -41.01 31.40 69.69
N ARG A 5 -41.31 30.45 68.79
CA ARG A 5 -42.14 29.21 68.93
C ARG A 5 -42.12 28.45 67.57
N ARG A 6 -42.30 27.12 67.45
CA ARG A 6 -42.67 26.05 68.42
C ARG A 6 -41.86 24.76 68.10
N ARG A 7 -41.94 23.72 68.95
CA ARG A 7 -41.18 22.44 68.85
C ARG A 7 -42.04 21.26 68.36
N ALA A 8 -41.37 20.24 67.80
CA ALA A 8 -41.70 18.83 67.98
C ALA A 8 -40.41 17.99 68.21
N LYS A 9 -40.53 16.76 68.71
CA LYS A 9 -39.52 15.67 68.81
C LYS A 9 -40.24 14.35 68.41
N SER A 10 -39.66 13.16 68.20
CA SER A 10 -38.31 12.55 68.30
C SER A 10 -38.17 11.46 67.18
N GLN A 11 -37.34 10.39 67.13
CA GLN A 11 -36.38 9.76 68.07
C GLN A 11 -35.39 8.80 67.36
N GLY A 12 -34.08 8.88 67.68
CA GLY A 12 -33.08 7.82 67.41
C GLY A 12 -32.62 7.62 65.95
N THR A 13 -31.48 6.98 65.63
CA THR A 13 -30.33 6.52 66.47
C THR A 13 -29.07 6.29 65.62
N SER A 14 -27.93 6.91 66.02
CA SER A 14 -26.53 6.54 65.63
C SER A 14 -26.14 6.67 64.13
N ARG A 15 -24.85 6.80 63.75
CA ARG A 15 -23.56 6.70 64.46
C ARG A 15 -22.54 7.72 63.89
N ALA A 16 -21.31 7.73 64.43
CA ALA A 16 -20.20 8.65 64.09
C ALA A 16 -19.76 8.61 62.60
N GLY A 17 -19.02 9.59 62.07
CA GLY A 17 -18.52 10.85 62.67
C GLY A 17 -17.59 11.60 61.69
N ALA A 18 -17.30 12.88 61.95
CA ALA A 18 -16.50 13.72 61.06
C ALA A 18 -15.04 13.89 61.51
N GLN A 19 -14.10 13.91 60.56
CA GLN A 19 -12.80 14.55 60.69
C GLN A 19 -12.42 15.20 59.35
N ASP A 20 -11.95 16.44 59.40
CA ASP A 20 -11.45 17.20 58.26
C ASP A 20 -10.04 16.72 57.84
N GLY A 21 -9.72 16.82 56.55
CA GLY A 21 -8.47 16.29 56.00
C GLY A 21 -8.15 16.78 54.59
N ILE A 22 -8.11 18.10 54.36
CA ILE A 22 -7.71 18.66 53.07
C ILE A 22 -6.18 18.61 52.92
N LEU A 23 -5.70 17.73 52.06
CA LEU A 23 -4.35 17.78 51.48
C LEU A 23 -4.40 17.52 49.97
N PRO A 24 -3.63 18.24 49.14
CA PRO A 24 -3.69 18.11 47.69
C PRO A 24 -2.85 16.92 47.19
N LEU A 25 -3.51 15.90 46.64
CA LEU A 25 -2.83 14.89 45.82
C LEU A 25 -2.48 15.48 44.45
N CYS A 26 -1.33 16.14 44.40
CA CYS A 26 -0.63 16.41 43.14
C CYS A 26 -0.19 15.06 42.54
N HIS A 27 -1.05 14.44 41.75
CA HIS A 27 -0.64 13.36 40.86
C HIS A 27 0.27 13.95 39.79
N GLN A 28 1.58 13.86 40.05
CA GLN A 28 2.57 13.88 38.98
C GLN A 28 2.17 12.81 37.98
N ARG A 29 1.82 13.23 36.75
CA ARG A 29 1.77 12.30 35.63
C ARG A 29 3.20 11.86 35.37
N GLY A 30 3.56 10.68 35.84
CA GLY A 30 4.70 9.97 35.27
C GLY A 30 4.32 9.63 33.84
N GLU A 31 4.85 10.39 32.89
CA GLU A 31 4.82 10.03 31.47
C GLU A 31 5.73 8.81 31.29
N THR A 32 5.19 7.64 31.60
CA THR A 32 5.68 6.39 31.02
C THR A 32 5.52 6.52 29.52
N MET A 33 6.61 6.82 28.81
CA MET A 33 6.66 6.70 27.36
C MET A 33 6.10 5.32 26.99
N ALA A 34 4.94 5.32 26.34
CA ALA A 34 4.37 4.09 25.83
C ALA A 34 5.29 3.61 24.70
N TRP A 35 5.61 2.32 24.69
CA TRP A 35 6.55 1.71 23.73
C TRP A 35 6.12 1.86 22.25
N ASN A 36 4.87 2.27 22.03
CA ASN A 36 4.26 2.52 20.74
C ASN A 36 4.29 4.00 20.30
N GLU A 37 4.88 4.90 21.10
CA GLU A 37 5.17 6.30 20.74
C GLU A 37 3.96 7.09 20.16
N GLY A 38 2.75 6.78 20.62
CA GLY A 38 1.50 7.44 20.20
C GLY A 38 0.74 6.73 19.06
N TYR A 39 1.32 5.69 18.45
CA TYR A 39 0.68 4.83 17.47
C TYR A 39 -0.25 3.80 18.14
N VAL A 40 -1.42 3.53 17.54
CA VAL A 40 -2.37 2.55 18.09
C VAL A 40 -1.85 1.13 17.92
N SER A 41 -1.66 0.41 19.03
CA SER A 41 -0.99 -0.90 19.03
C SER A 41 -1.75 -2.02 19.76
N ASP A 42 -3.02 -1.81 20.12
CA ASP A 42 -3.89 -2.86 20.69
C ASP A 42 -4.55 -3.74 19.61
N ILE A 43 -4.42 -3.35 18.34
CA ILE A 43 -5.04 -3.98 17.16
C ILE A 43 -4.04 -4.02 16.00
N GLU A 44 -3.82 -5.21 15.41
CA GLU A 44 -2.90 -5.38 14.28
C GLU A 44 -3.39 -4.67 13.01
N TYR A 45 -2.45 -4.13 12.22
CA TYR A 45 -2.73 -3.54 10.92
C TYR A 45 -2.97 -4.62 9.84
N THR A 46 -3.61 -4.22 8.74
CA THR A 46 -3.92 -5.13 7.63
C THR A 46 -2.65 -5.60 6.90
N ASN A 47 -2.71 -6.81 6.32
CA ASN A 47 -1.57 -7.44 5.67
C ASN A 47 -1.42 -6.98 4.20
N GLY A 48 -1.19 -5.68 4.01
CA GLY A 48 -1.11 -5.04 2.68
C GLY A 48 0.08 -5.53 1.84
N PHE A 49 -0.11 -5.48 0.52
CA PHE A 49 0.97 -5.63 -0.46
C PHE A 49 1.02 -4.39 -1.36
N TYR A 50 2.23 -3.87 -1.59
CA TYR A 50 2.44 -2.61 -2.32
C TYR A 50 3.43 -2.81 -3.47
N SER A 51 2.91 -3.17 -4.65
CA SER A 51 3.71 -3.41 -5.86
C SER A 51 4.50 -2.18 -6.33
N ASP A 52 4.03 -0.98 -5.99
CA ASP A 52 4.64 0.30 -6.32
C ASP A 52 5.90 0.64 -5.49
N LEU A 53 6.19 -0.14 -4.45
CA LEU A 53 7.48 -0.10 -3.73
C LEU A 53 8.57 -0.93 -4.42
N SER A 54 8.24 -1.75 -5.42
CA SER A 54 9.22 -2.62 -6.07
C SER A 54 10.35 -1.82 -6.74
N PRO A 55 11.60 -2.30 -6.71
CA PRO A 55 12.73 -1.66 -7.39
C PRO A 55 12.49 -1.38 -8.88
N HIS A 56 11.74 -2.26 -9.54
CA HIS A 56 11.28 -2.07 -10.93
C HIS A 56 10.35 -0.87 -11.05
N HIS A 57 9.32 -0.76 -10.20
CA HIS A 57 8.33 0.32 -10.28
C HIS A 57 8.93 1.70 -9.99
N LEU A 58 9.80 1.77 -8.99
CA LEU A 58 10.52 3.00 -8.64
C LEU A 58 11.46 3.44 -9.78
N ASN A 59 12.16 2.51 -10.42
CA ASN A 59 12.94 2.79 -11.62
C ASN A 59 12.10 3.24 -12.80
N PHE A 60 10.93 2.64 -13.04
CA PHE A 60 10.05 3.05 -14.15
C PHE A 60 9.49 4.46 -13.93
N SER A 61 9.06 4.80 -12.71
CA SER A 61 8.69 6.19 -12.36
C SER A 61 9.84 7.17 -12.60
N CYS A 62 11.08 6.83 -12.19
CA CYS A 62 12.26 7.65 -12.50
C CYS A 62 12.45 7.84 -14.02
N ILE A 63 12.41 6.76 -14.81
CA ILE A 63 12.63 6.81 -16.27
C ILE A 63 11.53 7.62 -16.97
N LEU A 64 10.26 7.46 -16.59
CA LEU A 64 9.15 8.26 -17.11
C LEU A 64 9.38 9.76 -16.89
N ASN A 65 9.87 10.14 -15.71
CA ASN A 65 10.18 11.53 -15.35
C ASN A 65 11.62 11.98 -15.70
N GLY A 66 12.29 11.23 -16.59
CA GLY A 66 13.60 11.59 -17.12
C GLY A 66 14.74 11.59 -16.08
N VAL A 67 14.68 10.76 -15.05
CA VAL A 67 15.75 10.54 -14.05
C VAL A 67 16.42 9.19 -14.28
N GLU A 68 17.74 9.14 -14.19
CA GLU A 68 18.52 7.90 -14.29
C GLU A 68 18.08 6.86 -13.23
N PRO A 69 17.78 5.61 -13.64
CA PRO A 69 17.41 4.53 -12.72
C PRO A 69 18.63 3.95 -11.96
N VAL A 70 18.35 3.18 -10.91
CA VAL A 70 19.31 2.29 -10.24
C VAL A 70 19.44 0.98 -11.04
N PRO A 71 20.65 0.53 -11.42
CA PRO A 71 20.81 -0.75 -12.11
C PRO A 71 20.38 -1.96 -11.26
N LEU A 72 19.57 -2.87 -11.82
CA LEU A 72 19.02 -4.07 -11.16
C LEU A 72 19.65 -5.38 -11.67
N ASP A 73 20.41 -5.31 -12.75
CA ASP A 73 21.19 -6.38 -13.39
C ASP A 73 22.43 -6.78 -12.58
N GLN A 74 22.97 -5.84 -11.79
CA GLN A 74 24.01 -6.04 -10.79
C GLN A 74 23.44 -6.12 -9.35
N PRO A 75 24.23 -6.55 -8.34
CA PRO A 75 23.79 -6.56 -6.95
C PRO A 75 23.43 -5.16 -6.41
N TYR A 76 22.30 -5.07 -5.71
CA TYR A 76 21.80 -3.83 -5.11
C TYR A 76 21.25 -4.06 -3.69
N THR A 77 20.90 -2.97 -3.00
CA THR A 77 20.54 -2.93 -1.58
C THR A 77 19.27 -2.10 -1.37
N TYR A 78 18.28 -2.66 -0.67
CA TYR A 78 16.96 -2.10 -0.44
C TYR A 78 16.61 -2.11 1.06
N PHE A 79 15.98 -1.05 1.57
CA PHE A 79 15.49 -0.99 2.95
C PHE A 79 14.03 -0.52 3.02
N GLU A 80 13.18 -1.27 3.73
CA GLU A 80 11.78 -0.88 4.05
C GLU A 80 11.69 -0.38 5.50
N LEU A 81 11.41 0.91 5.67
CA LEU A 81 11.12 1.50 6.98
C LEU A 81 9.67 1.17 7.35
N GLY A 82 9.44 0.58 8.52
CA GLY A 82 8.10 0.24 9.04
C GLY A 82 7.35 -0.78 8.18
N PHE A 83 7.94 -1.96 7.95
CA PHE A 83 7.39 -2.95 7.01
C PHE A 83 6.05 -3.60 7.42
N GLY A 84 5.51 -3.30 8.62
CA GLY A 84 4.25 -3.84 9.10
C GLY A 84 4.31 -5.37 9.22
N ARG A 85 3.29 -6.06 8.73
CA ARG A 85 3.30 -7.55 8.66
C ARG A 85 4.32 -8.12 7.65
N GLY A 86 5.01 -7.28 6.89
CA GLY A 86 6.22 -7.65 6.13
C GLY A 86 5.99 -8.43 4.84
N LEU A 87 4.77 -8.42 4.30
CA LEU A 87 4.41 -9.15 3.08
C LEU A 87 5.16 -8.62 1.85
N THR A 88 5.14 -7.29 1.60
CA THR A 88 5.84 -6.66 0.47
C THR A 88 7.33 -6.99 0.50
N LEU A 89 8.01 -6.71 1.61
CA LEU A 89 9.43 -7.01 1.79
C LEU A 89 9.78 -8.50 1.58
N ASN A 90 8.95 -9.45 2.04
CA ASN A 90 9.14 -10.88 1.77
C ASN A 90 9.00 -11.22 0.27
N VAL A 91 7.96 -10.70 -0.39
CA VAL A 91 7.69 -10.94 -1.82
C VAL A 91 8.78 -10.35 -2.71
N LEU A 92 9.24 -9.13 -2.41
CA LEU A 92 10.33 -8.49 -3.15
C LEU A 92 11.65 -9.27 -2.98
N ALA A 93 12.00 -9.67 -1.75
CA ALA A 93 13.19 -10.47 -1.49
C ALA A 93 13.16 -11.84 -2.21
N ALA A 94 12.00 -12.50 -2.23
CA ALA A 94 11.83 -13.79 -2.90
C ALA A 94 11.89 -13.73 -4.44
N THR A 95 11.62 -12.57 -5.04
CA THR A 95 11.53 -12.40 -6.50
C THR A 95 12.73 -11.68 -7.13
N ASN A 96 13.63 -11.11 -6.31
CA ASN A 96 14.80 -10.35 -6.77
C ASN A 96 16.11 -10.93 -6.20
N SER A 97 16.69 -11.92 -6.89
CA SER A 97 17.93 -12.59 -6.48
C SER A 97 19.15 -11.66 -6.35
N ASN A 98 19.21 -10.58 -7.13
CA ASN A 98 20.27 -9.56 -7.06
C ASN A 98 20.13 -8.59 -5.87
N GLY A 99 18.94 -8.46 -5.29
CA GLY A 99 18.70 -7.51 -4.20
C GLY A 99 19.04 -8.11 -2.84
N GLN A 100 19.75 -7.34 -2.01
CA GLN A 100 19.88 -7.57 -0.58
C GLN A 100 18.87 -6.67 0.16
N PHE A 101 17.90 -7.30 0.80
CA PHE A 101 16.73 -6.66 1.38
C PHE A 101 16.86 -6.54 2.89
N TYR A 102 16.47 -5.37 3.39
CA TYR A 102 16.49 -5.01 4.79
C TYR A 102 15.17 -4.33 5.14
N GLY A 103 14.84 -4.29 6.42
CA GLY A 103 13.79 -3.41 6.91
C GLY A 103 13.65 -3.48 8.42
N ASN A 104 12.95 -2.52 9.00
CA ASN A 104 12.58 -2.53 10.41
C ASN A 104 11.06 -2.44 10.61
N ASP A 105 10.62 -2.97 11.74
CA ASP A 105 9.39 -2.57 12.40
C ASP A 105 9.71 -2.47 13.91
N PHE A 106 8.94 -1.70 14.67
CA PHE A 106 9.11 -1.58 16.12
C PHE A 106 8.23 -2.58 16.90
N ASN A 107 7.21 -3.15 16.26
CA ASN A 107 6.32 -4.15 16.84
C ASN A 107 6.98 -5.55 16.75
N PRO A 108 7.30 -6.20 17.88
CA PRO A 108 7.95 -7.51 17.86
C PRO A 108 7.08 -8.62 17.24
N ALA A 109 5.74 -8.48 17.24
CA ALA A 109 4.83 -9.44 16.60
C ALA A 109 4.93 -9.37 15.05
N HIS A 110 4.96 -8.15 14.50
CA HIS A 110 5.22 -7.89 13.08
C HIS A 110 6.55 -8.54 12.65
N VAL A 111 7.63 -8.24 13.37
CA VAL A 111 8.98 -8.77 13.07
C VAL A 111 9.03 -10.29 13.19
N ALA A 112 8.40 -10.88 14.20
CA ALA A 112 8.34 -12.34 14.37
C ALA A 112 7.56 -13.04 13.25
N GLY A 113 6.41 -12.52 12.85
CA GLY A 113 5.60 -13.04 11.75
C GLY A 113 6.34 -12.98 10.40
N ALA A 114 6.91 -11.82 10.07
CA ALA A 114 7.70 -11.62 8.85
C ALA A 114 8.94 -12.55 8.79
N ARG A 115 9.63 -12.76 9.93
CA ARG A 115 10.76 -13.70 10.05
C ARG A 115 10.32 -15.16 9.88
N ALA A 116 9.16 -15.55 10.41
CA ALA A 116 8.63 -16.90 10.25
C ALA A 116 8.28 -17.22 8.78
N LEU A 117 7.70 -16.26 8.05
CA LEU A 117 7.44 -16.38 6.62
C LEU A 117 8.75 -16.52 5.82
N ALA A 118 9.71 -15.62 6.07
CA ALA A 118 11.02 -15.62 5.41
C ALA A 118 11.80 -16.93 5.64
N ALA A 119 11.77 -17.47 6.86
CA ALA A 119 12.39 -18.75 7.21
C ALA A 119 11.71 -19.93 6.50
N THR A 120 10.37 -19.94 6.41
CA THR A 120 9.61 -20.97 5.69
C THR A 120 9.94 -20.97 4.20
N ALA A 121 10.05 -19.79 3.59
CA ALA A 121 10.47 -19.61 2.20
C ALA A 121 11.99 -19.70 1.97
N GLN A 122 12.77 -19.87 3.04
CA GLN A 122 14.24 -19.97 3.06
C GLN A 122 14.92 -18.79 2.32
N LEU A 123 14.50 -17.56 2.63
CA LEU A 123 15.05 -16.33 2.03
C LEU A 123 16.40 -15.99 2.65
N GLY A 124 17.48 -16.13 1.88
CA GLY A 124 18.86 -15.87 2.33
C GLY A 124 19.33 -14.43 2.14
N ASN A 125 18.54 -13.59 1.47
CA ASN A 125 18.83 -12.21 1.10
C ASN A 125 17.97 -11.18 1.85
N LEU A 126 17.35 -11.55 2.98
CA LEU A 126 16.43 -10.71 3.74
C LEU A 126 16.84 -10.60 5.22
N THR A 127 17.06 -9.38 5.70
CA THR A 127 17.34 -9.04 7.11
C THR A 127 16.19 -8.21 7.70
N LEU A 128 15.45 -8.79 8.64
CA LEU A 128 14.34 -8.13 9.34
C LEU A 128 14.78 -7.69 10.74
N LEU A 129 14.66 -6.40 11.04
CA LEU A 129 15.10 -5.76 12.28
C LEU A 129 13.92 -5.42 13.20
N GLU A 130 14.17 -5.49 14.51
CA GLU A 130 13.28 -4.95 15.55
C GLU A 130 14.01 -3.74 16.15
N ASN A 131 13.69 -2.55 15.66
CA ASN A 131 14.33 -1.28 16.06
C ASN A 131 13.39 -0.11 15.75
N SER A 132 13.41 0.95 16.57
CA SER A 132 12.72 2.20 16.23
C SER A 132 13.51 3.02 15.20
N PHE A 133 12.88 4.06 14.63
CA PHE A 133 13.57 4.97 13.70
C PHE A 133 14.68 5.77 14.40
N GLU A 134 14.55 6.08 15.71
CA GLU A 134 15.58 6.71 16.53
C GLU A 134 16.88 5.89 16.55
N GLU A 135 16.77 4.58 16.80
CA GLU A 135 17.92 3.67 16.90
C GLU A 135 18.70 3.55 15.59
N LEU A 136 17.95 3.49 14.48
CA LEU A 136 18.50 3.42 13.13
C LEU A 136 19.15 4.76 12.74
N ALA A 137 18.48 5.89 13.00
CA ALA A 137 19.01 7.22 12.74
C ALA A 137 20.30 7.49 13.54
N GLN A 138 20.38 7.02 14.78
CA GLN A 138 21.59 7.07 15.60
C GLN A 138 22.66 6.07 15.16
N GLY A 139 22.28 4.99 14.47
CA GLY A 139 23.17 3.95 13.96
C GLY A 139 23.55 2.91 15.01
N ARG A 140 22.64 2.57 15.92
CA ARG A 140 22.84 1.53 16.94
C ARG A 140 22.99 0.13 16.32
N VAL A 141 22.42 -0.09 15.13
CA VAL A 141 22.54 -1.34 14.36
C VAL A 141 23.90 -1.40 13.65
N ALA A 142 24.83 -2.15 14.23
CA ALA A 142 26.17 -2.34 13.68
C ALA A 142 26.15 -3.14 12.35
N GLY A 143 26.99 -2.73 11.39
CA GLY A 143 27.15 -3.43 10.11
C GLY A 143 26.07 -3.18 9.06
N LEU A 144 25.08 -2.31 9.33
CA LEU A 144 24.05 -1.94 8.35
C LEU A 144 24.69 -1.21 7.14
N PRO A 145 24.45 -1.66 5.88
CA PRO A 145 25.05 -1.05 4.70
C PRO A 145 24.36 0.26 4.30
N GLN A 146 24.91 0.96 3.30
CA GLN A 146 24.16 1.98 2.57
C GLN A 146 23.26 1.34 1.50
N PHE A 147 22.13 1.98 1.18
CA PHE A 147 21.06 1.46 0.32
C PHE A 147 20.94 2.24 -1.00
N ASP A 148 20.60 1.53 -2.07
CA ASP A 148 20.19 2.12 -3.36
C ASP A 148 18.70 2.51 -3.35
N PHE A 149 17.89 1.81 -2.55
CA PHE A 149 16.47 2.09 -2.34
C PHE A 149 16.13 2.18 -0.84
N ILE A 150 15.37 3.21 -0.43
CA ILE A 150 14.72 3.25 0.89
C ILE A 150 13.23 3.54 0.70
N THR A 151 12.35 2.69 1.19
CA THR A 151 10.91 2.83 1.04
C THR A 151 10.22 3.04 2.39
N LEU A 152 9.18 3.87 2.40
CA LEU A 152 8.25 4.03 3.52
C LEU A 152 6.84 4.28 2.97
N HIS A 153 5.90 3.37 3.26
CA HIS A 153 4.52 3.48 2.81
C HIS A 153 3.60 3.67 4.01
N GLY A 154 2.74 4.70 3.98
CA GLY A 154 1.70 4.87 5.00
C GLY A 154 2.26 5.15 6.40
N ILE A 155 3.42 5.81 6.49
CA ILE A 155 4.10 6.10 7.77
C ILE A 155 4.28 7.60 8.00
N TYR A 156 4.69 8.36 6.97
CA TYR A 156 5.28 9.68 7.19
C TYR A 156 4.34 10.67 7.89
N THR A 157 3.03 10.63 7.64
CA THR A 157 2.02 11.48 8.31
C THR A 157 1.42 10.88 9.58
N TRP A 158 1.79 9.67 9.98
CA TRP A 158 1.22 8.96 11.13
C TRP A 158 2.13 8.97 12.35
N VAL A 159 3.37 9.45 12.18
CA VAL A 159 4.38 9.52 13.23
C VAL A 159 4.65 10.96 13.63
N SER A 160 5.01 11.14 14.90
CA SER A 160 5.40 12.42 15.48
C SER A 160 6.47 13.13 14.65
N ARG A 161 6.53 14.47 14.74
CA ARG A 161 7.54 15.28 14.03
C ARG A 161 8.98 14.88 14.38
N GLU A 162 9.20 14.34 15.58
CA GLU A 162 10.49 13.79 16.01
C GLU A 162 10.83 12.49 15.27
N ASN A 163 9.87 11.57 15.11
CA ASN A 163 10.06 10.39 14.27
C ASN A 163 10.21 10.73 12.77
N ARG A 164 9.50 11.74 12.24
CA ARG A 164 9.77 12.25 10.88
C ARG A 164 11.21 12.76 10.73
N GLN A 165 11.75 13.40 11.77
CA GLN A 165 13.15 13.81 11.81
C GLN A 165 14.09 12.59 11.79
N HIS A 166 13.85 11.57 12.63
CA HIS A 166 14.65 10.34 12.64
C HIS A 166 14.65 9.61 11.28
N ILE A 167 13.49 9.50 10.62
CA ILE A 167 13.36 8.97 9.25
C ILE A 167 14.29 9.71 8.28
N VAL A 168 14.32 11.04 8.31
CA VAL A 168 15.17 11.84 7.41
C VAL A 168 16.66 11.73 7.79
N ASP A 169 17.02 11.59 9.06
CA ASP A 169 18.41 11.34 9.49
C ASP A 169 18.92 9.97 9.03
N PHE A 170 18.06 8.93 9.12
CA PHE A 170 18.35 7.61 8.57
C PHE A 170 18.60 7.68 7.06
N ILE A 171 17.69 8.31 6.30
CA ILE A 171 17.85 8.49 4.84
C ILE A 171 19.13 9.28 4.52
N ALA A 172 19.39 10.38 5.23
CA ALA A 172 20.58 11.20 5.03
C ALA A 172 21.90 10.43 5.28
N ARG A 173 21.89 9.47 6.21
CA ARG A 173 23.04 8.62 6.56
C ARG A 173 23.22 7.44 5.60
N TYR A 174 22.15 6.69 5.32
CA TYR A 174 22.24 5.38 4.66
C TYR A 174 21.91 5.38 3.17
N LEU A 175 21.22 6.39 2.62
CA LEU A 175 20.95 6.41 1.18
C LEU A 175 22.21 6.75 0.37
N LYS A 176 22.53 5.94 -0.64
CA LYS A 176 23.65 6.22 -1.57
C LYS A 176 23.38 7.45 -2.44
N PRO A 177 24.42 8.13 -2.97
CA PRO A 177 24.25 9.09 -4.06
C PRO A 177 23.61 8.40 -5.28
N GLY A 178 22.60 9.03 -5.88
CA GLY A 178 21.77 8.42 -6.92
C GLY A 178 20.74 7.39 -6.42
N GLY A 179 20.70 7.10 -5.12
CA GLY A 179 19.68 6.22 -4.52
C GLY A 179 18.29 6.85 -4.53
N ILE A 180 17.27 6.00 -4.59
CA ILE A 180 15.85 6.34 -4.71
C ILE A 180 15.16 6.18 -3.35
N VAL A 181 14.23 7.08 -3.03
CA VAL A 181 13.31 6.99 -1.90
C VAL A 181 11.87 6.95 -2.41
N SER A 182 11.05 6.05 -1.87
CA SER A 182 9.59 6.07 -2.04
C SER A 182 8.95 6.49 -0.74
N LEU A 183 8.22 7.61 -0.74
CA LEU A 183 7.63 8.21 0.45
C LEU A 183 6.15 8.53 0.19
N SER A 184 5.24 7.76 0.80
CA SER A 184 3.80 8.04 0.72
C SER A 184 3.25 8.73 1.97
N TYR A 185 2.33 9.68 1.76
CA TYR A 185 1.84 10.60 2.79
C TYR A 185 0.45 11.15 2.47
N ASN A 186 -0.36 11.35 3.51
CA ASN A 186 -1.58 12.13 3.45
C ASN A 186 -1.26 13.60 3.11
N ALA A 187 -1.97 14.14 2.12
CA ALA A 187 -1.63 15.39 1.48
C ALA A 187 -2.70 16.48 1.69
N MET A 188 -2.22 17.72 1.78
CA MET A 188 -3.04 18.93 1.71
C MET A 188 -2.99 19.52 0.29
N PRO A 189 -4.10 20.10 -0.22
CA PRO A 189 -5.31 20.51 0.50
C PRO A 189 -6.40 19.44 0.63
N GLY A 190 -6.28 18.26 0.02
CA GLY A 190 -7.38 17.29 -0.13
C GLY A 190 -7.96 16.71 1.17
N TRP A 191 -7.22 16.79 2.28
CA TRP A 191 -7.73 16.43 3.61
C TRP A 191 -8.49 17.54 4.35
N SER A 192 -8.45 18.79 3.87
CA SER A 192 -9.00 19.98 4.54
C SER A 192 -10.43 19.82 5.06
N ALA A 193 -11.33 19.28 4.24
CA ALA A 193 -12.73 19.06 4.63
C ALA A 193 -12.91 17.98 5.70
N ALA A 194 -11.98 17.02 5.83
CA ALA A 194 -12.08 15.83 6.67
C ALA A 194 -11.27 15.90 7.98
N LEU A 195 -10.34 16.85 8.12
CA LEU A 195 -9.61 17.11 9.38
C LEU A 195 -10.55 17.25 10.61
N PRO A 196 -11.70 17.96 10.54
CA PRO A 196 -12.59 18.07 11.70
C PRO A 196 -13.32 16.76 12.05
N LEU A 197 -13.52 15.86 11.08
CA LEU A 197 -14.11 14.53 11.31
C LEU A 197 -13.13 13.63 12.07
N GLN A 198 -11.86 13.58 11.67
CA GLN A 198 -10.85 12.83 12.40
C GLN A 198 -10.70 13.36 13.83
N ARG A 199 -10.62 14.69 14.01
CA ARG A 199 -10.51 15.27 15.36
C ARG A 199 -11.72 14.95 16.23
N LEU A 200 -12.93 14.95 15.65
CA LEU A 200 -14.14 14.56 16.37
C LEU A 200 -14.10 13.09 16.83
N LEU A 201 -13.66 12.16 15.98
CA LEU A 201 -13.55 10.74 16.32
C LEU A 201 -12.49 10.50 17.40
N LEU A 202 -11.35 11.20 17.34
CA LEU A 202 -10.28 11.12 18.33
C LEU A 202 -10.73 11.63 19.72
N GLU A 203 -11.38 12.79 19.78
CA GLU A 203 -11.93 13.35 21.03
C GLU A 203 -13.07 12.49 21.61
N PHE A 204 -13.87 11.86 20.73
CA PHE A 204 -14.92 10.92 21.12
C PHE A 204 -14.31 9.66 21.75
N ALA A 205 -13.32 9.03 21.11
CA ALA A 205 -12.61 7.89 21.66
C ALA A 205 -11.94 8.21 23.02
N ALA A 206 -11.29 9.37 23.13
CA ALA A 206 -10.69 9.84 24.39
C ALA A 206 -11.73 10.07 25.50
N SER A 207 -12.96 10.48 25.14
CA SER A 207 -14.08 10.66 26.07
C SER A 207 -14.71 9.34 26.54
N PHE A 208 -14.59 8.27 25.75
CA PHE A 208 -15.16 6.95 26.01
C PHE A 208 -14.07 5.87 25.99
N PRO A 209 -13.23 5.75 27.05
CA PRO A 209 -12.12 4.81 27.10
C PRO A 209 -12.58 3.34 27.01
N GLY A 210 -12.01 2.60 26.05
CA GLY A 210 -12.31 1.20 25.78
C GLY A 210 -11.23 0.55 24.89
N ARG A 211 -11.57 -0.53 24.19
CA ARG A 211 -10.78 -1.05 23.05
C ARG A 211 -10.99 -0.15 21.84
N SER A 212 -9.95 0.01 21.00
CA SER A 212 -10.00 0.92 19.86
C SER A 212 -11.09 0.55 18.82
N ASP A 213 -11.36 -0.75 18.61
CA ASP A 213 -12.42 -1.22 17.68
C ASP A 213 -13.83 -0.82 18.13
N LEU A 214 -14.11 -0.95 19.44
CA LEU A 214 -15.39 -0.54 20.01
C LEU A 214 -15.53 0.99 20.03
N GLN A 215 -14.42 1.70 20.22
CA GLN A 215 -14.39 3.17 20.17
C GLN A 215 -14.68 3.71 18.76
N ILE A 216 -14.06 3.16 17.71
CA ILE A 216 -14.32 3.63 16.35
C ILE A 216 -15.75 3.29 15.88
N GLN A 217 -16.29 2.12 16.27
CA GLN A 217 -17.69 1.75 15.98
C GLN A 217 -18.68 2.73 16.65
N ALA A 218 -18.46 3.05 17.93
CA ALA A 218 -19.30 4.02 18.64
C ALA A 218 -19.16 5.45 18.07
N GLY A 219 -17.95 5.83 17.65
CA GLY A 219 -17.68 7.10 16.98
C GLY A 219 -18.35 7.20 15.61
N ALA A 220 -18.33 6.13 14.81
CA ALA A 220 -19.00 6.04 13.52
C ALA A 220 -20.52 6.20 13.66
N ALA A 221 -21.15 5.48 14.58
CA ALA A 221 -22.58 5.62 14.87
C ALA A 221 -22.96 7.02 15.40
N TYR A 222 -22.06 7.66 16.16
CA TYR A 222 -22.27 9.06 16.58
C TYR A 222 -22.16 10.05 15.41
N VAL A 223 -21.24 9.83 14.47
CA VAL A 223 -21.12 10.62 13.24
C VAL A 223 -22.34 10.42 12.33
N GLU A 224 -22.86 9.20 12.21
CA GLU A 224 -24.13 8.91 11.51
C GLU A 224 -25.31 9.67 12.16
N GLN A 225 -25.35 9.72 13.50
CA GLN A 225 -26.35 10.51 14.23
C GLN A 225 -26.24 12.01 13.89
N LEU A 226 -25.02 12.56 13.80
CA LEU A 226 -24.80 13.96 13.40
C LEU A 226 -25.19 14.23 11.94
N GLN A 227 -25.00 13.27 11.04
CA GLN A 227 -25.45 13.35 9.64
C GLN A 227 -26.98 13.39 9.56
N ASN A 228 -27.66 12.48 10.29
CA ASN A 228 -29.12 12.43 10.39
C ASN A 228 -29.71 13.70 11.05
N LEU A 229 -28.99 14.33 11.97
CA LEU A 229 -29.36 15.61 12.60
C LEU A 229 -28.95 16.85 11.78
N GLN A 230 -28.44 16.68 10.56
CA GLN A 230 -28.01 17.77 9.66
C GLN A 230 -27.01 18.73 10.33
N ALA A 231 -26.02 18.19 11.04
CA ALA A 231 -25.00 18.99 11.71
C ALA A 231 -24.26 19.89 10.71
N GLY A 232 -24.20 21.20 10.99
CA GLY A 232 -23.79 22.21 10.02
C GLY A 232 -22.40 22.01 9.38
N TYR A 233 -21.47 21.36 10.08
CA TYR A 233 -20.19 20.93 9.51
C TYR A 233 -20.38 19.96 8.33
N ILE A 234 -21.21 18.93 8.49
CA ILE A 234 -21.49 17.91 7.47
C ILE A 234 -22.25 18.56 6.30
N THR A 235 -23.28 19.35 6.59
CA THR A 235 -24.09 20.04 5.57
C THR A 235 -23.28 21.06 4.76
N ALA A 236 -22.27 21.71 5.36
CA ALA A 236 -21.36 22.61 4.65
C ALA A 236 -20.26 21.91 3.84
N ASN A 237 -20.01 20.61 4.07
CA ASN A 237 -18.93 19.85 3.44
C ASN A 237 -19.47 18.59 2.72
N PRO A 238 -20.25 18.72 1.63
CA PRO A 238 -20.82 17.57 0.92
C PRO A 238 -19.77 16.60 0.35
N ALA A 239 -18.52 17.06 0.15
CA ALA A 239 -17.38 16.23 -0.23
C ALA A 239 -17.01 15.17 0.83
N LEU A 240 -17.57 15.22 2.04
CA LEU A 240 -17.42 14.19 3.07
C LEU A 240 -18.21 12.91 2.77
N ALA A 241 -19.27 12.96 1.94
CA ALA A 241 -20.19 11.83 1.79
C ALA A 241 -19.51 10.48 1.47
N PRO A 242 -18.50 10.39 0.57
CA PRO A 242 -17.77 9.14 0.35
C PRO A 242 -17.02 8.62 1.59
N ARG A 243 -16.47 9.51 2.42
CA ARG A 243 -15.77 9.14 3.67
C ARG A 243 -16.74 8.74 4.77
N LEU A 244 -17.90 9.39 4.86
CA LEU A 244 -18.95 9.03 5.84
C LEU A 244 -19.53 7.64 5.54
N ASN A 245 -19.82 7.36 4.27
CA ASN A 245 -20.24 6.03 3.83
C ASN A 245 -19.15 4.98 4.12
N ALA A 246 -17.90 5.25 3.72
CA ALA A 246 -16.79 4.35 3.97
C ALA A 246 -16.56 4.07 5.48
N LEU A 247 -16.73 5.07 6.35
CA LEU A 247 -16.62 4.89 7.80
C LEU A 247 -17.68 3.92 8.36
N ALA A 248 -18.89 3.91 7.79
CA ALA A 248 -19.96 2.99 8.19
C ALA A 248 -19.71 1.54 7.70
N ASP A 249 -19.18 1.38 6.48
CA ASP A 249 -18.97 0.06 5.86
C ASP A 249 -17.56 -0.54 6.13
N SER A 250 -16.65 0.21 6.73
CA SER A 250 -15.23 -0.17 6.92
C SER A 250 -14.99 -1.30 7.92
N ASP A 251 -13.87 -2.02 7.72
CA ASP A 251 -13.28 -2.85 8.77
C ASP A 251 -12.83 -1.96 9.95
N PRO A 252 -13.29 -2.22 11.19
CA PRO A 252 -12.85 -1.49 12.38
C PRO A 252 -11.33 -1.44 12.55
N HIS A 253 -10.58 -2.47 12.13
CA HIS A 253 -9.12 -2.47 12.20
C HIS A 253 -8.54 -1.35 11.33
N TYR A 254 -9.01 -1.21 10.08
CA TYR A 254 -8.58 -0.13 9.20
C TYR A 254 -8.93 1.24 9.78
N SER A 255 -10.18 1.43 10.22
CA SER A 255 -10.67 2.74 10.68
C SER A 255 -10.12 3.17 12.04
N VAL A 256 -9.68 2.24 12.90
CA VAL A 256 -8.85 2.57 14.07
C VAL A 256 -7.54 3.25 13.63
N HIS A 257 -6.84 2.64 12.68
CA HIS A 257 -5.55 3.15 12.20
C HIS A 257 -5.69 4.42 11.36
N GLU A 258 -6.79 4.60 10.61
CA GLU A 258 -7.08 5.81 9.83
C GLU A 258 -7.49 7.02 10.71
N TYR A 259 -8.18 6.80 11.84
CA TYR A 259 -8.80 7.91 12.58
C TYR A 259 -8.35 8.11 14.04
N LEU A 260 -7.80 7.10 14.73
CA LEU A 260 -7.49 7.19 16.17
C LEU A 260 -6.00 7.39 16.51
N ASN A 261 -5.11 7.46 15.51
CA ASN A 261 -3.71 7.84 15.72
C ASN A 261 -3.57 9.32 16.14
N GLN A 262 -2.76 9.61 17.17
CA GLN A 262 -2.74 10.92 17.84
C GLN A 262 -1.90 11.98 17.11
N ASP A 263 -0.72 11.60 16.61
CA ASP A 263 0.23 12.48 15.92
C ASP A 263 -0.04 12.62 14.41
N TRP A 264 -1.25 12.29 13.95
CA TRP A 264 -1.58 12.30 12.53
C TRP A 264 -1.70 13.72 11.95
N GLU A 265 -0.92 14.01 10.91
CA GLU A 265 -0.80 15.33 10.30
C GLU A 265 -0.63 15.25 8.77
N PRO A 266 -1.67 15.54 7.96
CA PRO A 266 -1.53 15.71 6.52
C PRO A 266 -0.68 16.93 6.13
N LEU A 267 0.24 16.76 5.17
CA LEU A 267 1.28 17.75 4.82
C LEU A 267 1.11 18.29 3.39
N TYR A 268 1.60 19.51 3.12
CA TYR A 268 1.79 19.97 1.74
C TYR A 268 3.10 19.42 1.17
N HIS A 269 3.16 19.15 -0.14
CA HIS A 269 4.39 18.70 -0.81
C HIS A 269 5.57 19.66 -0.57
N ALA A 270 5.35 20.98 -0.62
CA ALA A 270 6.39 21.96 -0.33
C ALA A 270 6.93 21.92 1.12
N ASP A 271 6.19 21.36 2.09
CA ASP A 271 6.67 21.15 3.45
C ASP A 271 7.51 19.88 3.54
N VAL A 272 7.04 18.77 2.95
CA VAL A 272 7.79 17.50 2.84
C VAL A 272 9.14 17.72 2.14
N MET A 273 9.15 18.46 1.03
CA MET A 273 10.39 18.81 0.32
C MET A 273 11.36 19.67 1.14
N ARG A 274 10.87 20.46 2.11
CA ARG A 274 11.72 21.21 3.06
C ARG A 274 12.28 20.31 4.16
N ASP A 275 11.50 19.39 4.70
CA ASP A 275 11.95 18.42 5.71
C ASP A 275 13.05 17.50 5.14
N VAL A 276 12.86 16.93 3.93
CA VAL A 276 13.82 16.00 3.30
C VAL A 276 15.05 16.67 2.68
N ALA A 277 15.04 18.00 2.48
CA ALA A 277 16.13 18.72 1.80
C ALA A 277 17.52 18.45 2.41
N ARG A 278 17.59 18.26 3.74
CA ARG A 278 18.83 17.95 4.46
C ARG A 278 19.45 16.58 4.11
N ALA A 279 18.65 15.63 3.62
CA ALA A 279 19.14 14.37 3.06
C ALA A 279 19.72 14.53 1.64
N LYS A 280 19.50 15.69 0.99
CA LYS A 280 19.81 16.00 -0.42
C LYS A 280 18.94 15.22 -1.41
N LEU A 281 17.64 15.16 -1.14
CA LEU A 281 16.65 14.55 -2.04
C LEU A 281 16.03 15.61 -2.97
N ASP A 282 15.96 15.27 -4.25
CA ASP A 282 15.19 15.99 -5.27
C ASP A 282 13.92 15.19 -5.62
N PHE A 283 12.81 15.87 -5.93
CA PHE A 283 11.61 15.19 -6.42
C PHE A 283 11.84 14.66 -7.85
N ALA A 284 11.72 13.35 -8.04
CA ALA A 284 11.83 12.72 -9.36
C ALA A 284 10.47 12.69 -10.06
N GLY A 285 9.42 12.20 -9.39
CA GLY A 285 8.06 12.03 -9.90
C GLY A 285 7.16 11.32 -8.88
N SER A 286 5.94 10.91 -9.28
CA SER A 286 5.05 10.10 -8.45
C SER A 286 5.17 8.60 -8.78
N SER A 287 4.95 7.72 -7.80
CA SER A 287 4.78 6.28 -8.08
C SER A 287 3.41 5.96 -8.69
N ASP A 288 2.41 6.85 -8.55
CA ASP A 288 1.17 6.80 -9.34
C ASP A 288 1.50 7.23 -10.78
N LEU A 289 1.89 6.27 -11.62
CA LEU A 289 2.56 6.46 -12.92
C LEU A 289 1.89 7.46 -13.89
N PRO A 290 0.55 7.60 -13.99
CA PRO A 290 -0.08 8.55 -14.92
C PRO A 290 0.30 10.01 -14.65
N PHE A 291 0.77 10.37 -13.45
CA PHE A 291 1.20 11.74 -13.17
C PHE A 291 2.46 12.18 -13.94
N ALA A 292 3.18 11.25 -14.56
CA ALA A 292 4.27 11.56 -15.49
C ALA A 292 3.80 12.20 -16.82
N PHE A 293 2.47 12.22 -17.07
CA PHE A 293 1.84 12.72 -18.29
C PHE A 293 0.82 13.83 -17.96
N PRO A 294 1.27 15.09 -17.76
CA PRO A 294 0.43 16.24 -17.39
C PRO A 294 -0.86 16.39 -18.18
N GLU A 295 -0.81 16.10 -19.48
CA GLU A 295 -1.92 16.12 -20.43
C GLU A 295 -3.09 15.20 -20.08
N LEU A 296 -2.90 14.19 -19.21
CA LEU A 296 -3.97 13.31 -18.73
C LEU A 296 -4.78 13.93 -17.56
N TYR A 297 -4.27 14.99 -16.92
CA TYR A 297 -4.86 15.53 -15.69
C TYR A 297 -4.86 17.07 -15.55
N LEU A 298 -4.28 17.80 -16.50
CA LEU A 298 -4.26 19.26 -16.56
C LEU A 298 -4.69 19.76 -17.94
N SER A 299 -5.50 20.82 -17.98
CA SER A 299 -5.70 21.60 -19.21
C SER A 299 -4.43 22.40 -19.56
N ALA A 300 -4.31 22.80 -20.83
CA ALA A 300 -3.21 23.64 -21.29
C ALA A 300 -3.10 24.96 -20.48
N ASP A 301 -4.22 25.56 -20.08
CA ASP A 301 -4.24 26.78 -19.26
C ASP A 301 -3.78 26.53 -17.82
N GLN A 302 -4.13 25.37 -17.23
CA GLN A 302 -3.66 24.97 -15.90
C GLN A 302 -2.15 24.71 -15.90
N GLN A 303 -1.66 23.94 -16.88
CA GLN A 303 -0.24 23.66 -17.06
C GLN A 303 0.56 24.96 -17.31
N ALA A 304 0.09 25.84 -18.20
CA ALA A 304 0.72 27.14 -18.44
C ALA A 304 0.73 28.04 -17.19
N THR A 305 -0.31 27.97 -16.35
CA THR A 305 -0.36 28.69 -15.07
C THR A 305 0.66 28.15 -14.06
N ILE A 306 0.80 26.82 -13.98
CA ILE A 306 1.83 26.16 -13.14
C ILE A 306 3.24 26.53 -13.62
N ASP A 307 3.46 26.60 -14.93
CA ASP A 307 4.79 26.84 -15.51
C ASP A 307 5.34 28.26 -15.29
N LEU A 308 4.52 29.20 -14.82
CA LEU A 308 4.96 30.52 -14.35
C LEU A 308 5.65 30.47 -12.97
N LEU A 309 5.47 29.41 -12.19
CA LEU A 309 6.03 29.29 -10.83
C LEU A 309 7.53 28.94 -10.91
N PRO A 310 8.42 29.67 -10.20
CA PRO A 310 9.87 29.47 -10.35
C PRO A 310 10.41 28.25 -9.59
N ASP A 311 9.71 27.80 -8.54
CA ASP A 311 10.12 26.69 -7.69
C ASP A 311 9.38 25.38 -8.04
N ALA A 312 10.12 24.26 -8.04
CA ALA A 312 9.60 22.96 -8.42
C ALA A 312 8.61 22.40 -7.38
N ALA A 313 8.88 22.58 -6.08
CA ALA A 313 7.97 22.12 -5.04
C ALA A 313 6.67 22.96 -5.01
N MET A 314 6.75 24.24 -5.36
CA MET A 314 5.59 25.10 -5.57
C MET A 314 4.77 24.70 -6.82
N ARG A 315 5.40 24.24 -7.91
CA ARG A 315 4.68 23.66 -9.07
C ARG A 315 3.86 22.44 -8.68
N GLU A 316 4.48 21.49 -7.98
CA GLU A 316 3.81 20.28 -7.50
C GLU A 316 2.71 20.61 -6.48
N THR A 317 2.96 21.53 -5.55
CA THR A 317 1.92 21.99 -4.61
C THR A 317 0.75 22.67 -5.33
N MET A 318 0.99 23.38 -6.43
CA MET A 318 -0.09 23.96 -7.25
C MET A 318 -0.90 22.88 -8.01
N LYS A 319 -0.28 21.79 -8.46
CA LYS A 319 -1.02 20.61 -8.96
C LYS A 319 -1.94 20.05 -7.87
N ASP A 320 -1.48 19.96 -6.62
CA ASP A 320 -2.30 19.47 -5.51
C ASP A 320 -3.52 20.37 -5.23
N TYR A 321 -3.43 21.68 -5.50
CA TYR A 321 -4.60 22.58 -5.48
C TYR A 321 -5.57 22.36 -6.65
N PHE A 322 -5.08 22.11 -7.87
CA PHE A 322 -5.95 21.82 -9.03
C PHE A 322 -6.64 20.45 -8.93
N LEU A 323 -5.97 19.46 -8.34
CA LEU A 323 -6.46 18.09 -8.19
C LEU A 323 -7.17 17.82 -6.85
N ASN A 324 -7.07 18.75 -5.90
CA ASN A 324 -7.47 18.58 -4.50
C ASN A 324 -6.84 17.31 -3.87
N THR A 325 -5.54 17.10 -4.09
CA THR A 325 -4.83 15.86 -3.72
C THR A 325 -4.91 15.58 -2.22
N ASN A 326 -5.38 14.39 -1.85
CA ASN A 326 -5.47 13.90 -0.47
C ASN A 326 -4.37 12.88 -0.10
N PHE A 327 -3.69 12.27 -1.07
CA PHE A 327 -2.64 11.29 -0.82
C PHE A 327 -1.60 11.30 -1.95
N ARG A 328 -0.33 11.48 -1.58
CA ARG A 328 0.83 11.47 -2.49
C ARG A 328 1.71 10.25 -2.23
N LYS A 329 2.46 9.88 -3.26
CA LYS A 329 3.46 8.80 -3.27
C LYS A 329 4.69 9.30 -4.02
N ASP A 330 5.46 10.15 -3.37
CA ASP A 330 6.56 10.84 -4.03
C ASP A 330 7.78 9.93 -4.15
N VAL A 331 8.30 9.82 -5.37
CA VAL A 331 9.59 9.20 -5.67
C VAL A 331 10.64 10.30 -5.68
N LEU A 332 11.61 10.18 -4.77
CA LEU A 332 12.66 11.17 -4.52
C LEU A 332 14.03 10.54 -4.81
N VAL A 333 15.02 11.33 -5.24
CA VAL A 333 16.36 10.79 -5.60
C VAL A 333 17.47 11.64 -5.00
N ARG A 334 18.53 10.99 -4.51
CA ARG A 334 19.67 11.68 -3.87
C ARG A 334 20.63 12.29 -4.88
N GLY A 335 20.39 13.54 -5.28
CA GLY A 335 21.16 14.21 -6.34
C GLY A 335 20.75 13.68 -7.71
N ALA A 336 19.53 13.98 -8.12
CA ALA A 336 18.90 13.41 -9.31
C ALA A 336 19.66 13.73 -10.60
N ARG A 337 20.11 12.68 -11.31
CA ARG A 337 20.73 12.81 -12.65
C ARG A 337 19.63 12.80 -13.71
N ARG A 338 19.33 13.95 -14.32
CA ARG A 338 18.35 14.06 -15.40
C ARG A 338 18.92 13.52 -16.73
N MET A 339 18.08 12.85 -17.51
CA MET A 339 18.39 12.25 -18.80
C MET A 339 17.96 13.15 -19.95
N GLY A 340 18.74 13.16 -21.04
CA GLY A 340 18.26 13.67 -22.34
C GLY A 340 17.38 12.65 -23.05
N ALA A 341 16.49 13.09 -23.93
CA ALA A 341 15.47 12.25 -24.60
C ALA A 341 16.03 10.96 -25.24
N VAL A 342 17.22 10.98 -25.85
CA VAL A 342 17.87 9.79 -26.44
C VAL A 342 18.23 8.74 -25.37
N ARG A 343 18.69 9.18 -24.20
CA ARG A 343 19.02 8.31 -23.07
C ARG A 343 17.75 7.76 -22.42
N GLN A 344 16.75 8.61 -22.23
CA GLN A 344 15.43 8.21 -21.72
C GLN A 344 14.76 7.16 -22.63
N ALA A 345 14.75 7.37 -23.95
CA ALA A 345 14.25 6.39 -24.93
C ALA A 345 15.05 5.08 -24.87
N GLY A 346 16.37 5.13 -24.70
CA GLY A 346 17.20 3.94 -24.49
C GLY A 346 16.86 3.16 -23.21
N CYS A 347 16.44 3.82 -22.14
CA CYS A 347 15.94 3.17 -20.93
C CYS A 347 14.52 2.60 -21.11
N LEU A 348 13.62 3.35 -21.75
CA LEU A 348 12.25 2.89 -22.06
C LEU A 348 12.24 1.66 -22.97
N ALA A 349 13.15 1.60 -23.95
CA ALA A 349 13.34 0.44 -24.82
C ALA A 349 13.54 -0.89 -24.05
N GLY A 350 14.14 -0.84 -22.85
CA GLY A 350 14.39 -2.00 -21.99
C GLY A 350 13.23 -2.38 -21.06
N VAL A 351 12.19 -1.56 -20.92
CA VAL A 351 10.99 -1.88 -20.14
C VAL A 351 10.24 -3.02 -20.83
N HIS A 352 9.96 -4.10 -20.11
CA HIS A 352 9.16 -5.24 -20.57
C HIS A 352 7.77 -5.23 -19.91
N LEU A 353 6.76 -5.73 -20.63
CA LEU A 353 5.39 -5.91 -20.16
C LEU A 353 5.00 -7.39 -20.22
N ALA A 354 4.20 -7.86 -19.26
CA ALA A 354 3.51 -9.14 -19.26
C ALA A 354 2.06 -8.98 -18.79
N MET A 355 1.13 -9.83 -19.24
CA MET A 355 -0.28 -9.70 -18.88
C MET A 355 -0.53 -10.20 -17.45
N LEU A 356 -1.45 -9.54 -16.73
CA LEU A 356 -2.00 -10.01 -15.45
C LEU A 356 -3.38 -10.63 -15.62
N VAL A 357 -4.18 -10.12 -16.58
CA VAL A 357 -5.52 -10.63 -16.89
C VAL A 357 -5.58 -11.20 -18.32
N PRO A 358 -6.52 -12.09 -18.63
CA PRO A 358 -6.72 -12.64 -19.97
C PRO A 358 -7.06 -11.55 -21.01
N ARG A 359 -6.69 -11.75 -22.28
CA ARG A 359 -6.88 -10.75 -23.35
C ARG A 359 -8.33 -10.27 -23.54
N ALA A 360 -9.31 -11.14 -23.24
CA ALA A 360 -10.74 -10.83 -23.29
C ALA A 360 -11.25 -9.98 -22.10
N GLN A 361 -10.43 -9.75 -21.08
CA GLN A 361 -10.73 -8.97 -19.87
C GLN A 361 -9.99 -7.62 -19.85
N MET A 362 -9.21 -7.30 -20.88
CA MET A 362 -8.53 -6.01 -21.02
C MET A 362 -9.56 -4.90 -21.29
N ALA A 363 -9.40 -3.76 -20.62
CA ALA A 363 -10.29 -2.61 -20.70
C ALA A 363 -9.49 -1.31 -20.87
N PHE A 364 -9.85 -0.52 -21.89
CA PHE A 364 -9.08 0.68 -22.28
C PHE A 364 -9.68 1.98 -21.72
N THR A 365 -10.50 1.88 -20.66
CA THR A 365 -11.04 3.02 -19.90
C THR A 365 -10.64 2.86 -18.45
N PHE A 366 -9.99 3.88 -17.90
CA PHE A 366 -9.32 3.87 -16.61
C PHE A 366 -9.89 4.98 -15.72
N GLN A 367 -10.05 4.71 -14.44
CA GLN A 367 -10.36 5.75 -13.44
C GLN A 367 -9.05 6.21 -12.80
N THR A 368 -8.75 7.50 -12.95
CA THR A 368 -7.58 8.15 -12.36
C THR A 368 -8.02 9.13 -11.27
N LYS A 369 -7.07 9.63 -10.46
CA LYS A 369 -7.34 10.70 -9.48
C LYS A 369 -7.87 12.00 -10.12
N ALA A 370 -7.67 12.20 -11.42
CA ALA A 370 -8.14 13.36 -12.17
C ALA A 370 -9.46 13.12 -12.95
N GLY A 371 -9.97 11.88 -12.95
CA GLY A 371 -11.18 11.48 -13.68
C GLY A 371 -10.95 10.29 -14.63
N THR A 372 -11.93 10.06 -15.50
CA THR A 372 -11.90 8.95 -16.47
C THR A 372 -11.04 9.27 -17.69
N VAL A 373 -10.09 8.38 -17.99
CA VAL A 373 -9.24 8.43 -19.20
C VAL A 373 -9.56 7.23 -20.08
N THR A 374 -9.77 7.44 -21.39
CA THR A 374 -9.97 6.35 -22.37
C THR A 374 -8.85 6.36 -23.40
N GLY A 375 -8.14 5.23 -23.49
CA GLY A 375 -7.05 5.02 -24.43
C GLY A 375 -7.51 4.75 -25.87
N ASN A 376 -6.63 4.97 -26.84
CA ASN A 376 -6.90 4.65 -28.23
C ASN A 376 -6.96 3.12 -28.44
N GLU A 377 -8.16 2.60 -28.70
CA GLU A 377 -8.43 1.16 -28.86
C GLU A 377 -7.54 0.46 -29.90
N GLN A 378 -7.11 1.16 -30.96
CA GLN A 378 -6.21 0.57 -31.96
C GLN A 378 -4.80 0.32 -31.39
N VAL A 379 -4.26 1.30 -30.65
CA VAL A 379 -2.91 1.23 -30.05
C VAL A 379 -2.91 0.27 -28.85
N TYR A 380 -3.87 0.44 -27.94
CA TYR A 380 -4.01 -0.41 -26.76
C TYR A 380 -4.35 -1.85 -27.16
N GLY A 381 -5.21 -2.05 -28.16
CA GLY A 381 -5.54 -3.34 -28.74
C GLY A 381 -4.32 -4.07 -29.29
N ALA A 382 -3.56 -3.42 -30.18
CA ALA A 382 -2.35 -3.99 -30.78
C ALA A 382 -1.26 -4.36 -29.74
N VAL A 383 -1.08 -3.54 -28.70
CA VAL A 383 -0.20 -3.89 -27.56
C VAL A 383 -0.71 -5.13 -26.84
N CYS A 384 -2.00 -5.19 -26.51
CA CYS A 384 -2.58 -6.32 -25.78
C CYS A 384 -2.59 -7.62 -26.60
N ASP A 385 -2.81 -7.54 -27.91
CA ASP A 385 -2.76 -8.67 -28.83
C ASP A 385 -1.36 -9.29 -28.90
N ALA A 386 -0.31 -8.45 -28.93
CA ALA A 386 1.07 -8.92 -28.86
C ALA A 386 1.40 -9.56 -27.49
N LEU A 387 0.97 -8.93 -26.39
CA LEU A 387 1.21 -9.43 -25.03
C LEU A 387 0.47 -10.75 -24.73
N ALA A 388 -0.66 -11.00 -25.40
CA ALA A 388 -1.39 -12.27 -25.31
C ALA A 388 -0.59 -13.46 -25.85
N LEU A 389 0.36 -13.23 -26.78
CA LEU A 389 1.25 -14.26 -27.32
C LEU A 389 2.44 -14.52 -26.39
N ARG A 390 3.08 -13.45 -25.90
CA ARG A 390 4.23 -13.51 -24.97
C ARG A 390 4.51 -12.14 -24.34
N PRO A 391 5.32 -12.06 -23.26
CA PRO A 391 5.89 -10.80 -22.80
C PRO A 391 6.74 -10.14 -23.90
N HIS A 392 6.66 -8.82 -23.99
CA HIS A 392 7.39 -7.99 -24.97
C HIS A 392 7.99 -6.75 -24.30
N SER A 393 9.15 -6.32 -24.78
CA SER A 393 9.72 -5.00 -24.49
C SER A 393 9.01 -3.88 -25.27
N LEU A 394 9.06 -2.64 -24.76
CA LEU A 394 8.56 -1.48 -25.51
C LEU A 394 9.29 -1.30 -26.86
N ALA A 395 10.56 -1.73 -26.95
CA ALA A 395 11.31 -1.76 -28.21
C ALA A 395 10.74 -2.77 -29.23
N GLU A 396 10.36 -3.98 -28.79
CA GLU A 396 9.71 -4.96 -29.66
C GLU A 396 8.31 -4.52 -30.07
N LEU A 397 7.54 -3.89 -29.16
CA LEU A 397 6.23 -3.31 -29.47
C LEU A 397 6.35 -2.18 -30.51
N ALA A 398 7.31 -1.27 -30.36
CA ALA A 398 7.59 -0.20 -31.32
C ALA A 398 8.03 -0.71 -32.72
N ALA A 399 8.45 -1.97 -32.83
CA ALA A 399 8.83 -2.61 -34.08
C ALA A 399 7.66 -3.35 -34.77
N LEU A 400 6.47 -3.40 -34.18
CA LEU A 400 5.28 -3.99 -34.80
C LEU A 400 4.69 -3.07 -35.87
N GLU A 401 4.31 -3.64 -37.02
CA GLU A 401 3.68 -2.90 -38.12
C GLU A 401 2.37 -2.20 -37.69
N SER A 402 1.60 -2.84 -36.80
CA SER A 402 0.38 -2.28 -36.19
C SER A 402 0.62 -1.12 -35.22
N LEU A 403 1.87 -0.88 -34.81
CA LEU A 403 2.29 0.22 -33.94
C LEU A 403 3.30 1.16 -34.64
N GLN A 404 3.45 1.05 -35.96
CA GLN A 404 4.40 1.86 -36.72
C GLN A 404 4.13 3.37 -36.53
N GLY A 405 5.17 4.10 -36.16
CA GLY A 405 5.09 5.55 -35.88
C GLY A 405 4.77 5.90 -34.43
N GLN A 406 4.42 4.93 -33.58
CA GLN A 406 4.35 5.17 -32.14
C GLN A 406 5.74 5.37 -31.54
N SER A 407 5.87 6.35 -30.65
CA SER A 407 7.12 6.60 -29.92
C SER A 407 7.21 5.72 -28.68
N LEU A 408 8.44 5.45 -28.22
CA LEU A 408 8.65 4.75 -26.93
C LEU A 408 8.03 5.51 -25.74
N GLN A 409 7.88 6.84 -25.83
CA GLN A 409 7.19 7.62 -24.80
C GLN A 409 5.68 7.35 -24.79
N SER A 410 5.03 7.27 -25.96
CA SER A 410 3.60 6.94 -26.04
C SER A 410 3.33 5.48 -25.68
N LEU A 411 4.21 4.54 -26.05
CA LEU A 411 4.09 3.16 -25.56
C LEU A 411 4.35 3.04 -24.04
N ALA A 412 5.13 3.95 -23.45
CA ALA A 412 5.31 4.03 -22.00
C ALA A 412 4.09 4.64 -21.29
N GLU A 413 3.34 5.55 -21.94
CA GLU A 413 2.03 6.03 -21.48
C GLU A 413 1.01 4.88 -21.46
N VAL A 414 0.89 4.14 -22.57
CA VAL A 414 0.04 2.94 -22.68
C VAL A 414 0.40 1.92 -21.59
N ALA A 415 1.70 1.69 -21.35
CA ALA A 415 2.18 0.85 -20.26
C ALA A 415 1.78 1.38 -18.88
N ALA A 416 1.99 2.67 -18.60
CA ALA A 416 1.64 3.29 -17.32
C ALA A 416 0.14 3.17 -17.01
N MET A 417 -0.72 3.38 -18.01
CA MET A 417 -2.16 3.23 -17.88
C MET A 417 -2.59 1.77 -17.65
N LEU A 418 -2.05 0.82 -18.43
CA LEU A 418 -2.36 -0.61 -18.26
C LEU A 418 -1.84 -1.19 -16.93
N VAL A 419 -0.70 -0.69 -16.41
CA VAL A 419 -0.20 -1.04 -15.07
C VAL A 419 -1.09 -0.43 -13.99
N THR A 420 -1.52 0.82 -14.14
CA THR A 420 -2.45 1.49 -13.20
C THR A 420 -3.81 0.80 -13.15
N GLY A 421 -4.27 0.23 -14.26
CA GLY A 421 -5.47 -0.60 -14.33
C GLY A 421 -5.30 -2.05 -13.88
N SER A 422 -4.14 -2.45 -13.32
CA SER A 422 -3.81 -3.83 -12.92
C SER A 422 -3.97 -4.89 -14.03
N GLN A 423 -3.87 -4.49 -15.30
CA GLN A 423 -4.06 -5.37 -16.46
C GLN A 423 -2.75 -5.96 -17.00
N VAL A 424 -1.66 -5.21 -16.87
CA VAL A 424 -0.29 -5.68 -17.15
C VAL A 424 0.62 -5.36 -15.98
N VAL A 425 1.72 -6.08 -15.91
CA VAL A 425 2.85 -5.80 -15.02
C VAL A 425 4.05 -5.46 -15.89
N MET A 426 4.79 -4.40 -15.52
CA MET A 426 6.03 -4.02 -16.18
C MET A 426 7.24 -4.42 -15.34
N TYR A 427 8.37 -4.69 -15.99
CA TYR A 427 9.60 -5.17 -15.35
C TYR A 427 10.85 -4.89 -16.19
N PHE A 428 12.02 -5.01 -15.57
CA PHE A 428 13.33 -5.00 -16.24
C PHE A 428 13.93 -6.40 -16.21
N ARG A 429 14.48 -6.86 -17.34
CA ARG A 429 15.02 -8.22 -17.48
C ARG A 429 16.47 -8.31 -16.98
N GLY A 430 16.67 -8.89 -15.80
CA GLY A 430 18.00 -9.29 -15.30
C GLY A 430 18.36 -10.74 -15.66
N GLU A 431 19.63 -11.00 -15.99
CA GLU A 431 20.11 -12.36 -16.32
C GLU A 431 20.00 -13.31 -15.11
N ALA A 432 20.53 -12.90 -13.96
CA ALA A 432 20.47 -13.67 -12.70
C ALA A 432 19.04 -13.93 -12.19
N GLN A 433 18.03 -13.19 -12.66
CA GLN A 433 16.63 -13.46 -12.36
C GLN A 433 16.09 -14.61 -13.22
N ALA A 434 16.47 -14.65 -14.50
CA ALA A 434 16.14 -15.75 -15.41
C ALA A 434 16.81 -17.07 -15.00
N ASP A 435 18.08 -17.02 -14.58
CA ASP A 435 18.86 -18.21 -14.19
C ASP A 435 18.41 -18.83 -12.86
N SER A 436 17.80 -18.03 -11.97
CA SER A 436 17.32 -18.49 -10.65
C SER A 436 16.20 -19.54 -10.71
N GLY A 437 15.54 -19.69 -11.87
CA GLY A 437 14.37 -20.55 -12.04
C GLY A 437 13.18 -20.20 -11.14
N GLY A 438 13.16 -19.01 -10.51
CA GLY A 438 12.10 -18.59 -9.60
C GLY A 438 12.02 -19.36 -8.28
N ILE A 439 13.00 -20.22 -7.94
CA ILE A 439 12.89 -21.21 -6.84
C ILE A 439 12.52 -20.57 -5.50
N THR A 440 13.10 -19.40 -5.17
CA THR A 440 12.74 -18.61 -3.97
C THR A 440 11.28 -18.18 -3.95
N ALA A 441 10.78 -17.67 -5.08
CA ALA A 441 9.40 -17.25 -5.26
C ALA A 441 8.41 -18.42 -5.19
N HIS A 442 8.73 -19.57 -5.80
CA HIS A 442 7.87 -20.77 -5.71
C HIS A 442 7.78 -21.30 -4.26
N ARG A 443 8.89 -21.30 -3.49
CA ARG A 443 8.85 -21.66 -2.06
C ARG A 443 8.03 -20.67 -1.23
N LEU A 444 8.11 -19.36 -1.49
CA LEU A 444 7.25 -18.38 -0.81
C LEU A 444 5.78 -18.53 -1.22
N ASN A 445 5.48 -18.83 -2.49
CA ASN A 445 4.12 -19.12 -2.95
C ASN A 445 3.55 -20.36 -2.27
N GLN A 446 4.33 -21.43 -2.09
CA GLN A 446 3.93 -22.60 -1.31
C GLN A 446 3.70 -22.24 0.17
N ALA A 447 4.57 -21.43 0.78
CA ALA A 447 4.44 -20.98 2.17
C ALA A 447 3.18 -20.10 2.39
N ILE A 448 2.83 -19.25 1.43
CA ILE A 448 1.62 -18.41 1.41
C ILE A 448 0.37 -19.26 1.17
N ALA A 449 0.36 -20.11 0.13
CA ALA A 449 -0.75 -21.00 -0.19
C ALA A 449 -1.07 -21.97 0.96
N ALA A 450 -0.05 -22.36 1.73
CA ALA A 450 -0.23 -23.16 2.94
C ALA A 450 -1.03 -22.44 4.06
N GLN A 451 -1.12 -21.10 4.08
CA GLN A 451 -1.87 -20.33 5.08
C GLN A 451 -3.39 -20.31 4.85
N LEU A 452 -3.87 -20.67 3.65
CA LEU A 452 -5.29 -20.69 3.29
C LEU A 452 -6.15 -21.55 4.24
N ARG A 453 -5.52 -22.50 4.95
CA ARG A 453 -6.14 -23.37 5.96
C ARG A 453 -6.43 -22.69 7.31
N TYR A 454 -5.92 -21.48 7.52
CA TYR A 454 -6.07 -20.71 8.75
C TYR A 454 -6.80 -19.38 8.55
N GLY A 455 -6.60 -18.74 7.39
CA GLY A 455 -7.11 -17.40 7.10
C GLY A 455 -6.89 -17.00 5.65
N ASP A 456 -7.02 -15.71 5.36
CA ASP A 456 -6.99 -15.16 4.00
C ASP A 456 -6.34 -13.77 3.95
N ASP A 457 -5.38 -13.61 4.86
CA ASP A 457 -4.55 -12.42 5.06
C ASP A 457 -3.51 -12.29 3.95
N TYR A 458 -2.99 -13.41 3.44
CA TYR A 458 -1.91 -13.45 2.45
C TYR A 458 -2.50 -13.51 1.03
N ARG A 459 -2.85 -12.34 0.49
CA ARG A 459 -3.58 -12.21 -0.80
C ARG A 459 -2.71 -12.13 -2.05
N THR A 460 -1.39 -12.10 -1.87
CA THR A 460 -0.41 -11.93 -2.96
C THR A 460 0.35 -13.22 -3.25
N LEU A 461 0.55 -13.53 -4.52
CA LEU A 461 1.53 -14.54 -4.97
C LEU A 461 2.70 -13.85 -5.68
N CYS A 462 3.89 -14.35 -5.46
CA CYS A 462 5.14 -13.92 -6.08
C CYS A 462 5.16 -14.24 -7.57
N CYS A 463 5.55 -13.26 -8.40
CA CYS A 463 5.82 -13.42 -9.82
C CYS A 463 7.34 -13.36 -10.07
N PRO A 464 8.02 -14.50 -10.28
CA PRO A 464 9.47 -14.51 -10.46
C PRO A 464 9.94 -13.88 -11.79
N LEU A 465 9.04 -13.70 -12.76
CA LEU A 465 9.35 -13.00 -14.01
C LEU A 465 9.59 -11.49 -13.80
N THR A 466 8.94 -10.87 -12.81
CA THR A 466 8.78 -9.40 -12.75
C THR A 466 9.46 -8.73 -11.56
N GLY A 467 10.01 -9.51 -10.62
CA GLY A 467 10.58 -8.95 -9.38
C GLY A 467 9.53 -8.35 -8.44
N SER A 468 8.28 -8.83 -8.51
CA SER A 468 7.17 -8.31 -7.72
C SER A 468 6.10 -9.39 -7.44
N GLY A 469 5.05 -9.00 -6.74
CA GLY A 469 3.87 -9.82 -6.45
C GLY A 469 2.66 -9.46 -7.30
N ILE A 470 1.67 -10.35 -7.28
CA ILE A 470 0.37 -10.21 -7.93
C ILE A 470 -0.70 -10.52 -6.90
N GLU A 471 -1.62 -9.58 -6.67
CA GLU A 471 -2.82 -9.83 -5.87
C GLU A 471 -3.76 -10.80 -6.61
N THR A 472 -4.41 -11.67 -5.86
CA THR A 472 -5.21 -12.78 -6.39
C THR A 472 -6.52 -12.91 -5.62
N GLU A 473 -7.45 -13.74 -6.11
CA GLU A 473 -8.62 -14.16 -5.30
C GLU A 473 -8.33 -15.41 -4.46
N PHE A 474 -9.13 -15.64 -3.41
CA PHE A 474 -8.99 -16.84 -2.57
C PHE A 474 -9.08 -18.14 -3.39
N ILE A 475 -10.03 -18.19 -4.34
CA ILE A 475 -10.20 -19.34 -5.22
C ILE A 475 -8.99 -19.53 -6.14
N ASP A 476 -8.37 -18.44 -6.62
CA ASP A 476 -7.16 -18.52 -7.45
C ASP A 476 -5.98 -19.11 -6.66
N ARG A 477 -5.78 -18.63 -5.41
CA ARG A 477 -4.75 -19.16 -4.51
C ARG A 477 -5.00 -20.63 -4.17
N LEU A 478 -6.25 -21.02 -3.94
CA LEU A 478 -6.61 -22.42 -3.67
C LEU A 478 -6.29 -23.31 -4.86
N LEU A 479 -6.74 -22.95 -6.07
CA LEU A 479 -6.47 -23.76 -7.27
C LEU A 479 -4.97 -23.80 -7.59
N PHE A 480 -4.27 -22.67 -7.48
CA PHE A 480 -2.80 -22.62 -7.56
C PHE A 480 -2.11 -23.56 -6.55
N SER A 481 -2.60 -23.60 -5.30
CA SER A 481 -2.08 -24.49 -4.24
C SER A 481 -2.22 -25.97 -4.60
N LEU A 482 -3.34 -26.36 -5.22
CA LEU A 482 -3.59 -27.73 -5.65
C LEU A 482 -2.74 -28.09 -6.87
N LEU A 483 -2.68 -27.20 -7.87
CA LEU A 483 -1.83 -27.36 -9.06
C LEU A 483 -0.33 -27.47 -8.76
N THR A 484 0.14 -26.92 -7.64
CA THR A 484 1.56 -26.99 -7.22
C THR A 484 1.87 -28.13 -6.25
N GLN A 485 0.86 -28.87 -5.80
CA GLN A 485 1.00 -30.07 -4.97
C GLN A 485 0.92 -31.35 -5.82
N ASP A 486 0.04 -31.38 -6.83
CA ASP A 486 0.05 -32.43 -7.84
C ASP A 486 1.27 -32.28 -8.78
N ARG A 487 1.87 -33.40 -9.17
CA ARG A 487 2.99 -33.46 -10.13
C ARG A 487 2.58 -34.02 -11.50
N GLY A 488 1.31 -34.40 -11.66
CA GLY A 488 0.72 -34.79 -12.94
C GLY A 488 0.19 -33.60 -13.74
N GLN A 489 -0.50 -33.90 -14.84
CA GLN A 489 -1.52 -32.98 -15.36
C GLN A 489 -2.80 -33.27 -14.57
N PRO A 490 -3.33 -32.32 -13.78
CA PRO A 490 -4.49 -32.60 -12.94
C PRO A 490 -5.73 -32.70 -13.80
N GLU A 491 -6.37 -33.87 -13.77
CA GLU A 491 -7.67 -34.08 -14.39
C GLU A 491 -8.73 -33.18 -13.72
N PHE A 492 -9.63 -32.61 -14.52
CA PHE A 492 -10.67 -31.68 -14.06
C PHE A 492 -11.44 -32.23 -12.85
N ALA A 493 -11.85 -33.50 -12.91
CA ALA A 493 -12.55 -34.20 -11.83
C ALA A 493 -11.73 -34.35 -10.54
N HIS A 494 -10.39 -34.45 -10.64
CA HIS A 494 -9.53 -34.51 -9.46
C HIS A 494 -9.44 -33.13 -8.78
N LEU A 495 -9.25 -32.08 -9.58
CA LEU A 495 -9.17 -30.70 -9.08
C LEU A 495 -10.51 -30.24 -8.48
N GLN A 496 -11.65 -30.60 -9.08
CA GLN A 496 -13.00 -30.40 -8.50
C GLN A 496 -13.12 -31.02 -7.10
N ALA A 497 -12.79 -32.31 -6.97
CA ALA A 497 -12.90 -33.04 -5.71
C ALA A 497 -11.99 -32.45 -4.62
N GLN A 498 -10.73 -32.16 -4.95
CA GLN A 498 -9.78 -31.52 -4.03
C GLN A 498 -10.22 -30.12 -3.60
N ALA A 499 -10.73 -29.29 -4.54
CA ALA A 499 -11.16 -27.93 -4.23
C ALA A 499 -12.41 -27.90 -3.35
N ALA A 500 -13.38 -28.77 -3.60
CA ALA A 500 -14.59 -28.89 -2.76
C ALA A 500 -14.26 -29.34 -1.32
N ASP A 501 -13.41 -30.36 -1.19
CA ASP A 501 -12.89 -30.86 0.09
C ASP A 501 -12.08 -29.80 0.86
N ALA A 502 -11.25 -29.02 0.16
CA ALA A 502 -10.52 -27.91 0.76
C ALA A 502 -11.43 -26.74 1.21
N MET A 503 -12.41 -26.34 0.38
CA MET A 503 -13.42 -25.33 0.72
C MET A 503 -14.21 -25.73 1.97
N ALA A 504 -14.71 -26.97 1.99
CA ALA A 504 -15.46 -27.53 3.11
C ALA A 504 -14.64 -27.55 4.41
N ARG A 505 -13.37 -28.00 4.37
CA ARG A 505 -12.47 -27.95 5.53
C ARG A 505 -12.24 -26.55 6.08
N CYS A 506 -12.21 -25.53 5.21
CA CYS A 506 -12.02 -24.14 5.62
C CYS A 506 -13.33 -23.46 6.06
N GLY A 507 -14.48 -24.16 6.04
CA GLY A 507 -15.79 -23.58 6.29
C GLY A 507 -16.23 -22.52 5.26
N ARG A 508 -15.57 -22.48 4.10
CA ARG A 508 -15.77 -21.45 3.07
C ARG A 508 -16.71 -21.95 1.99
N ARG A 509 -17.57 -21.06 1.49
CA ARG A 509 -18.48 -21.29 0.36
C ARG A 509 -18.35 -20.11 -0.62
N LEU A 510 -18.56 -20.36 -1.91
CA LEU A 510 -18.56 -19.28 -2.89
C LEU A 510 -19.79 -18.38 -2.71
N LEU A 511 -19.63 -17.10 -3.04
CA LEU A 511 -20.72 -16.15 -3.02
C LEU A 511 -21.59 -16.30 -4.27
N LYS A 512 -22.91 -16.11 -4.09
CA LYS A 512 -23.89 -15.92 -5.16
C LYS A 512 -24.73 -14.70 -4.80
N ASP A 513 -24.86 -13.77 -5.73
CA ASP A 513 -25.65 -12.54 -5.55
C ASP A 513 -25.27 -11.75 -4.27
N GLY A 514 -23.98 -11.80 -3.90
CA GLY A 514 -23.40 -11.18 -2.70
C GLY A 514 -23.46 -12.02 -1.41
N ALA A 515 -24.27 -13.08 -1.35
CA ALA A 515 -24.43 -13.92 -0.17
C ALA A 515 -23.69 -15.27 -0.31
N ALA A 516 -23.24 -15.85 0.81
CA ALA A 516 -22.66 -17.20 0.80
C ALA A 516 -23.70 -18.23 0.33
N CYS A 517 -23.36 -19.04 -0.67
CA CYS A 517 -24.31 -19.98 -1.25
C CYS A 517 -24.75 -21.04 -0.23
N ALA A 518 -26.02 -21.01 0.19
CA ALA A 518 -26.56 -21.94 1.19
C ALA A 518 -26.84 -23.35 0.64
N ASP A 519 -27.07 -23.47 -0.66
CA ASP A 519 -27.31 -24.74 -1.35
C ASP A 519 -26.00 -25.39 -1.81
N ASP A 520 -25.92 -26.71 -1.68
CA ASP A 520 -24.76 -27.53 -2.01
C ASP A 520 -24.62 -27.73 -3.53
N GLN A 521 -25.74 -27.92 -4.25
CA GLN A 521 -25.70 -28.09 -5.70
C GLN A 521 -25.28 -26.80 -6.41
N ALA A 522 -25.85 -25.66 -6.04
CA ALA A 522 -25.47 -24.35 -6.56
C ALA A 522 -24.04 -23.95 -6.14
N HIS A 523 -23.56 -24.34 -4.94
CA HIS A 523 -22.16 -24.12 -4.58
C HIS A 523 -21.22 -24.91 -5.48
N GLN A 524 -21.50 -26.19 -5.74
CA GLN A 524 -20.67 -27.02 -6.62
C GLN A 524 -20.66 -26.45 -8.05
N LEU A 525 -21.81 -26.07 -8.60
CA LEU A 525 -21.90 -25.47 -9.95
C LEU A 525 -21.09 -24.17 -10.09
N LEU A 526 -21.04 -23.34 -9.05
CA LEU A 526 -20.19 -22.14 -9.01
C LEU A 526 -18.70 -22.50 -8.92
N LEU A 527 -18.35 -23.56 -8.19
CA LEU A 527 -16.97 -24.03 -8.05
C LEU A 527 -16.47 -24.64 -9.38
N ASP A 528 -17.30 -25.44 -10.04
CA ASP A 528 -17.01 -26.04 -11.34
C ASP A 528 -16.75 -24.96 -12.41
N GLY A 529 -17.60 -23.93 -12.46
CA GLY A 529 -17.42 -22.78 -13.36
C GLY A 529 -16.18 -21.94 -13.03
N ALA A 530 -15.83 -21.78 -11.75
CA ALA A 530 -14.60 -21.11 -11.34
C ALA A 530 -13.35 -21.90 -11.72
N ILE A 531 -13.38 -23.23 -11.63
CA ILE A 531 -12.27 -24.11 -12.04
C ILE A 531 -12.10 -24.08 -13.57
N ASP A 532 -13.17 -24.18 -14.34
CA ASP A 532 -13.13 -24.07 -15.81
C ASP A 532 -12.56 -22.72 -16.27
N ALA A 533 -13.05 -21.61 -15.70
CA ALA A 533 -12.51 -20.28 -15.98
C ALA A 533 -11.04 -20.13 -15.55
N PHE A 534 -10.64 -20.69 -14.41
CA PHE A 534 -9.25 -20.67 -13.98
C PHE A 534 -8.34 -21.46 -14.94
N LEU A 535 -8.73 -22.67 -15.34
CA LEU A 535 -7.92 -23.54 -16.21
C LEU A 535 -7.85 -23.03 -17.66
N ARG A 536 -8.93 -22.45 -18.18
CA ARG A 536 -8.97 -21.88 -19.53
C ARG A 536 -8.28 -20.52 -19.60
N ASP A 537 -8.61 -19.61 -18.69
CA ASP A 537 -8.30 -18.19 -18.85
C ASP A 537 -7.08 -17.74 -18.00
N LYS A 538 -7.01 -18.15 -16.72
CA LYS A 538 -5.94 -17.70 -15.79
C LYS A 538 -4.66 -18.55 -15.87
N LEU A 539 -4.79 -19.88 -16.00
CA LEU A 539 -3.66 -20.82 -16.04
C LEU A 539 -2.64 -20.51 -17.17
N PRO A 540 -3.03 -20.11 -18.40
CA PRO A 540 -2.07 -19.67 -19.42
C PRO A 540 -1.27 -18.43 -18.99
N VAL A 541 -1.92 -17.47 -18.32
CA VAL A 541 -1.29 -16.24 -17.82
C VAL A 541 -0.29 -16.56 -16.70
N LEU A 542 -0.67 -17.39 -15.72
CA LEU A 542 0.23 -17.85 -14.65
C LEU A 542 1.48 -18.58 -15.18
N LYS A 543 1.34 -19.35 -16.27
CA LYS A 543 2.46 -19.98 -16.98
C LYS A 543 3.32 -18.95 -17.72
N GLN A 544 2.73 -17.96 -18.39
CA GLN A 544 3.45 -16.86 -19.04
C GLN A 544 4.31 -16.09 -18.02
N LEU A 545 3.76 -15.87 -16.82
CA LEU A 545 4.37 -15.21 -15.67
C LEU A 545 5.36 -16.09 -14.87
N ARG A 546 5.58 -17.35 -15.29
CA ARG A 546 6.48 -18.33 -14.65
C ARG A 546 6.15 -18.63 -13.18
N MET A 547 4.88 -18.60 -12.78
CA MET A 547 4.47 -18.83 -11.39
C MET A 547 4.32 -20.32 -11.04
N LEU A 548 4.27 -21.18 -12.06
CA LEU A 548 4.09 -22.64 -12.02
C LEU A 548 5.25 -23.34 -12.72
#